data_AF-W2CS31-F1
#
_entry.id   AF-W2CS31-F1
#
_cell.length_a   1.000
_cell.length_b   1.000
_cell.length_c   1.000
_cell.angle_alpha   90.00
_cell.angle_beta   90.00
_cell.angle_gamma   90.00
#
_symmetry.space_group_name_H-M   'P 1'
#
loop_
_entity.id
_entity.type
_entity.pdbx_description
1 polymer ?
#
loop_
_entity_poly.entity_id
_entity_poly.type
_entity_poly.pdbx_seq_one_letter_code
_entity_poly.pdbx_strand_id
1 'polypeptide(L)' 'MGQKKEHSNLIKEHLKKRGFTQTWLAKELGMSFSITNAYVHNCKQPNLTLYQDLPTGLVAPTFLL' A
#
# COMPACT_ATOMS: atom_id res chain seq x y z
N MET A 1 15.88 21.29 -12.36
CA MET A 1 16.11 19.95 -11.79
C MET A 1 14.90 19.10 -12.12
N GLY A 2 15.03 18.16 -13.07
CA GLY A 2 13.91 17.37 -13.57
C GLY A 2 13.31 16.52 -12.45
N GLN A 3 11.98 16.54 -12.32
CA GLN A 3 11.26 15.63 -11.43
C GLN A 3 11.57 14.21 -11.87
N LYS A 4 12.40 13.48 -11.09
CA LYS A 4 12.54 12.03 -11.27
C LYS A 4 11.19 11.44 -10.91
N LYS A 5 10.45 10.99 -11.92
CA LYS A 5 9.21 10.25 -11.74
C LYS A 5 9.58 8.86 -11.23
N GLU A 6 9.88 8.78 -9.94
CA GLU A 6 10.03 7.52 -9.23
C GLU A 6 8.74 6.73 -9.47
N HIS A 7 8.85 5.51 -9.98
CA HIS A 7 7.71 4.61 -10.16
C HIS A 7 7.27 4.13 -8.77
N SER A 8 6.55 5.00 -8.06
CA SER A 8 6.14 4.78 -6.67
C SER A 8 4.95 3.85 -6.63
N ASN A 9 5.02 2.81 -5.81
CA ASN A 9 3.87 1.95 -5.56
C ASN A 9 2.73 2.76 -4.95
N LEU A 10 1.52 2.51 -5.45
CA LEU A 10 0.31 3.18 -4.98
C LEU A 10 0.10 3.00 -3.46
N ILE A 11 0.49 1.85 -2.92
CA ILE A 11 0.47 1.58 -1.47
C ILE A 11 1.38 2.56 -0.71
N LYS A 12 2.58 2.82 -1.24
CA LYS A 12 3.55 3.74 -0.63
C LYS A 12 3.03 5.17 -0.60
N GLU A 13 2.44 5.63 -1.70
CA GLU A 13 1.84 6.96 -1.79
C GLU A 13 0.62 7.09 -0.90
N HIS A 14 -0.20 6.04 -0.81
CA HIS A 14 -1.37 6.01 0.06
C HIS A 14 -1.00 6.12 1.54
N LEU A 15 0.00 5.35 1.97
CA LEU A 15 0.51 5.40 3.34
C LEU A 15 1.04 6.79 3.68
N LYS A 16 1.84 7.40 2.79
CA LYS A 16 2.33 8.78 2.98
C LYS A 16 1.20 9.79 3.06
N LYS A 17 0.22 9.72 2.14
CA LYS A 17 -0.90 10.67 2.07
C LYS A 17 -1.74 10.67 3.34
N ARG A 18 -1.88 9.51 3.98
CA ARG A 18 -2.63 9.37 5.25
C ARG A 18 -1.77 9.50 6.50
N GLY A 19 -0.44 9.57 6.36
CA GLY A 19 0.47 9.59 7.51
C GLY A 19 0.56 8.24 8.25
N PHE A 20 0.25 7.13 7.58
CA PHE A 20 0.35 5.79 8.16
C PHE A 20 1.72 5.17 7.91
N THR A 21 2.19 4.39 8.88
CA THR A 21 3.44 3.62 8.76
C THR A 21 3.18 2.24 8.18
N GLN A 22 4.21 1.64 7.58
CA GLN A 22 4.14 0.25 7.10
C GLN A 22 3.84 -0.73 8.24
N THR A 23 4.34 -0.46 9.45
CA THR A 23 4.07 -1.25 10.65
C THR A 23 2.59 -1.21 11.04
N TRP A 24 1.94 -0.05 10.87
CA TRP A 24 0.50 0.07 11.07
C TRP A 24 -0.27 -0.81 10.08
N LEU A 25 0.09 -0.75 8.79
CA LEU A 25 -0.54 -1.58 7.75
C LEU A 25 -0.33 -3.08 7.99
N ALA A 26 0.86 -3.48 8.45
CA ALA A 26 1.15 -4.87 8.82
C ALA A 26 0.24 -5.36 9.97
N LYS A 27 0.05 -4.52 10.98
CA LYS A 27 -0.84 -4.82 12.11
C LYS A 27 -2.31 -4.91 11.69
N GLU A 28 -2.75 -3.99 10.83
CA GLU A 28 -4.13 -3.93 10.33
C GLU A 28 -4.49 -5.15 9.48
N LEU A 29 -3.55 -5.59 8.62
CA LEU A 29 -3.73 -6.76 7.77
C LEU A 29 -3.46 -8.09 8.50
N GLY A 30 -3.01 -8.06 9.76
CA GLY A 30 -2.57 -9.27 10.48
C GLY A 30 -1.39 -9.99 9.81
N MET A 31 -0.55 -9.25 9.06
CA MET A 31 0.58 -9.79 8.31
C MET A 31 1.92 -9.40 8.91
N SER A 32 2.98 -10.13 8.53
CA SER A 32 4.33 -9.77 8.95
C SER A 32 4.81 -8.52 8.21
N PHE A 33 5.66 -7.73 8.88
CA PHE A 33 6.25 -6.53 8.30
C PHE A 33 6.98 -6.80 6.97
N SER A 34 7.65 -7.95 6.86
CA SER A 34 8.34 -8.36 5.64
C SER A 34 7.39 -8.55 4.44
N ILE A 35 6.17 -9.04 4.67
CA ILE A 35 5.15 -9.19 3.63
C ILE A 35 4.67 -7.82 3.18
N THR A 36 4.33 -6.93 4.12
CA THR A 36 3.91 -5.55 3.81
C THR A 36 5.02 -4.79 3.09
N ASN A 37 6.27 -4.97 3.49
CA ASN A 37 7.43 -4.37 2.85
C ASN A 37 7.61 -4.84 1.40
N ALA A 38 7.37 -6.12 1.12
CA ALA A 38 7.41 -6.67 -0.24
C ALA A 38 6.33 -6.06 -1.14
N TYR A 39 5.13 -5.79 -0.60
CA TYR A 39 4.06 -5.08 -1.32
C TYR A 39 4.43 -3.62 -1.60
N VAL A 40 5.01 -2.92 -0.63
CA VAL A 40 5.42 -1.52 -0.78
C VAL A 40 6.57 -1.34 -1.77
N HIS A 41 7.39 -2.37 -1.99
CA HIS A 41 8.51 -2.35 -2.95
C HIS A 41 8.19 -3.03 -4.29
N ASN A 42 6.94 -3.45 -4.53
CA ASN A 42 6.52 -4.22 -5.72
C ASN A 42 7.29 -5.53 -5.92
N CYS A 43 7.94 -6.06 -4.89
CA CYS A 43 8.61 -7.36 -4.95
C CYS A 43 7.61 -8.52 -4.98
N LYS A 44 6.40 -8.26 -4.46
CA LYS A 44 5.26 -9.17 -4.48
C LYS A 44 4.01 -8.33 -4.71
N GLN A 45 3.04 -8.85 -5.45
CA GLN A 45 1.73 -8.22 -5.53
C GLN A 45 0.76 -8.91 -4.58
N PRO A 46 -0.09 -8.15 -3.88
CA PRO A 46 -1.14 -8.72 -3.09
C PRO A 46 -2.24 -9.29 -4.00
N ASN A 47 -2.83 -10.41 -3.60
CA ASN A 47 -3.96 -11.00 -4.30
C ASN A 47 -5.17 -10.07 -4.21
N LEU A 48 -6.11 -10.20 -5.17
CA LEU A 48 -7.34 -9.41 -5.18
C LEU A 48 -8.12 -9.45 -3.85
N THR A 49 -8.05 -10.59 -3.14
CA THR A 49 -8.70 -10.78 -1.83
C THR A 49 -8.21 -9.77 -0.78
N LEU A 50 -6.91 -9.44 -0.78
CA LEU A 50 -6.34 -8.50 0.18
C LEU A 50 -6.90 -7.08 0.00
N TYR A 51 -7.26 -6.70 -1.22
CA TYR A 51 -7.91 -5.41 -1.47
C TYR A 51 -9.33 -5.35 -0.91
N GLN A 52 -9.98 -6.49 -0.70
CA GLN A 52 -11.31 -6.60 -0.08
C GLN A 52 -11.22 -6.61 1.45
N ASP A 53 -10.14 -7.19 2.00
CA ASP A 53 -9.87 -7.24 3.45
C ASP A 53 -9.35 -5.91 4.03
N LEU A 54 -8.90 -4.98 3.18
CA LEU A 54 -8.55 -3.63 3.64
C LEU A 54 -9.82 -2.94 4.16
N PRO A 55 -9.78 -2.33 5.36
CA PRO A 55 -10.93 -1.64 5.92
C PRO A 55 -11.45 -0.64 4.90
N THR A 56 -12.75 -0.69 4.61
CA THR A 56 -13.43 -0.02 3.49
C THR A 56 -13.16 1.50 3.41
N GLY A 57 -12.64 2.11 4.48
CA GLY A 57 -12.14 3.49 4.47
C GLY A 57 -10.83 3.74 3.71
N LEU A 58 -10.09 2.71 3.30
CA LEU A 58 -8.89 2.81 2.45
C LEU A 58 -9.22 2.76 0.95
N VAL A 59 -10.31 2.09 0.58
CA VAL A 59 -10.87 2.02 -0.78
C VAL A 59 -11.82 3.19 -1.05
N ALA A 60 -11.29 4.41 -1.00
CA ALA A 60 -11.88 5.43 -1.86
C ALA A 60 -11.77 4.93 -3.32
N PRO A 61 -12.76 5.16 -4.20
CA PRO A 61 -12.86 4.58 -5.54
C PRO A 61 -11.79 5.09 -6.55
N THR A 62 -10.60 5.41 -6.08
CA THR A 62 -9.49 6.04 -6.83
C THR A 62 -8.45 5.04 -7.33
N PHE A 63 -8.70 3.73 -7.22
CA PHE A 63 -7.75 2.69 -7.66
C PHE A 63 -8.07 2.11 -9.05
N LEU A 64 -9.02 2.71 -9.79
CA LEU A 64 -9.42 2.30 -11.14
C LEU A 64 -9.41 3.48 -12.16
N LEU A 65 -8.33 4.25 -12.17
CA LEU A 65 -7.93 5.10 -13.31
C LEU A 65 -6.43 5.00 -13.54
#